data_AF-A0A7Y7IMX6-F1
#
_entry.id   AF-A0A7Y7IMX6-F1
#
_cell.length_a   1.000
_cell.length_b   1.000
_cell.length_c   1.000
_cell.angle_alpha   90.00
_cell.angle_beta   90.00
_cell.angle_gamma   90.00
#
_symmetry.space_group_name_H-M   'P 1'
#
loop_
_entity.id
_entity.type
_entity.pdbx_description
1 polymer ?
#
loop_
_entity_poly.entity_id
_entity_poly.type
_entity_poly.pdbx_seq_one_letter_code
_entity_poly.pdbx_strand_id
1 'polypeptide(L)'
;MAAGSWEDQKPNGGEVLAEAVARIPFSKEESELLSGGIPRGHKNLTKATAELVKAGWMSKGRSGWEITEDGLKATVAFKTVDALTAALADGTPVPAETPLPAKPVAKKAAARKPATKAAATAKKAPAKAAPKKTATKAPAKASGVEHKDQPASVALAGDFGTILGALVNWDPAHDSVQMKLDAKRGTWKLTADLPAGKYSYKAVVNGSWDENYGAFGLRDGANHEFEHAGGPVTFHYDHATKDVLRGE
;
A
#
# COMPACT_ATOMS: atom_id res chain seq x y z
N MET A 1 3.18 7.88 -18.15
CA MET A 1 3.76 7.99 -16.79
C MET A 1 4.52 9.30 -16.66
N ALA A 2 3.84 10.44 -16.79
CA ALA A 2 4.44 11.77 -16.67
C ALA A 2 3.57 12.64 -15.75
N ALA A 3 3.07 12.06 -14.64
CA ALA A 3 2.22 12.75 -13.67
C ALA A 3 2.99 13.07 -12.38
N GLY A 4 3.86 12.15 -11.92
CA GLY A 4 4.58 12.32 -10.66
C GLY A 4 5.64 13.44 -10.63
N SER A 5 6.15 13.89 -11.77
CA SER A 5 7.03 15.08 -11.84
C SER A 5 6.26 16.40 -11.86
N TRP A 6 4.92 16.35 -11.89
CA TRP A 6 4.06 17.54 -12.02
C TRP A 6 3.03 17.67 -10.90
N GLU A 7 3.03 16.73 -9.96
CA GLU A 7 2.23 16.68 -8.73
C GLU A 7 3.10 17.15 -7.55
N ASP A 8 2.55 17.95 -6.64
CA ASP A 8 3.27 18.45 -5.46
C ASP A 8 3.63 17.32 -4.47
N GLN A 9 2.99 16.16 -4.61
CA GLN A 9 3.17 15.00 -3.76
C GLN A 9 4.00 13.93 -4.47
N LYS A 10 5.10 13.51 -3.85
CA LYS A 10 5.96 12.44 -4.36
C LYS A 10 5.49 11.09 -3.81
N PRO A 11 4.90 10.20 -4.64
CA PRO A 11 4.39 8.93 -4.16
C PRO A 11 5.53 8.01 -3.71
N ASN A 12 5.24 7.13 -2.76
CA ASN A 12 6.20 6.10 -2.36
C ASN A 12 6.26 4.96 -3.39
N GLY A 13 7.27 4.09 -3.29
CA GLY A 13 7.47 3.00 -4.25
C GLY A 13 6.30 2.02 -4.30
N GLY A 14 5.68 1.72 -3.15
CA GLY A 14 4.50 0.85 -3.07
C GLY A 14 3.33 1.42 -3.85
N GLU A 15 3.01 2.71 -3.66
CA GLU A 15 1.95 3.41 -4.38
C GLU A 15 2.18 3.47 -5.89
N VAL A 16 3.43 3.73 -6.32
CA VAL A 16 3.76 3.77 -7.76
C VAL A 16 3.63 2.40 -8.41
N LEU A 17 4.16 1.35 -7.76
CA LEU A 17 4.03 -0.01 -8.24
C LEU A 17 2.57 -0.45 -8.23
N ALA A 18 1.81 -0.03 -7.23
CA ALA A 18 0.40 -0.33 -7.11
C ALA A 18 -0.43 0.24 -8.25
N GLU A 19 -0.25 1.53 -8.50
CA GLU A 19 -0.91 2.22 -9.61
C GLU A 19 -0.49 1.63 -10.97
N ALA A 20 0.77 1.22 -11.12
CA ALA A 20 1.24 0.56 -12.33
C ALA A 20 0.53 -0.78 -12.59
N VAL A 21 0.39 -1.62 -11.56
CA VAL A 21 -0.31 -2.91 -11.64
C VAL A 21 -1.81 -2.72 -11.82
N ALA A 22 -2.42 -1.70 -11.22
CA ALA A 22 -3.84 -1.38 -11.42
C ALA A 22 -4.14 -0.96 -12.87
N ARG A 23 -3.21 -0.22 -13.51
CA ARG A 23 -3.35 0.22 -14.90
C ARG A 23 -3.05 -0.89 -15.91
N ILE A 24 -2.05 -1.70 -15.62
CA ILE A 24 -1.62 -2.82 -16.46
C ILE A 24 -1.56 -4.05 -15.56
N PRO A 25 -2.69 -4.77 -15.41
CA PRO A 25 -2.73 -5.99 -14.62
C PRO A 25 -1.74 -7.03 -15.15
N PHE A 26 -1.12 -7.76 -14.23
CA PHE A 26 -0.22 -8.85 -14.58
C PHE A 26 -0.93 -9.92 -15.41
N SER A 27 -0.21 -10.49 -16.37
CA SER A 27 -0.65 -11.72 -17.03
C SER A 27 -0.75 -12.87 -16.02
N LYS A 28 -1.34 -14.01 -16.42
CA LYS A 28 -1.46 -15.18 -15.56
C LYS A 28 -0.10 -15.65 -15.03
N GLU A 29 0.88 -15.74 -15.92
CA GLU A 29 2.25 -16.18 -15.61
C GLU A 29 2.98 -15.18 -14.70
N GLU A 30 2.74 -13.89 -14.88
CA GLU A 30 3.30 -12.84 -14.02
C GLU A 30 2.64 -12.78 -12.64
N SER A 31 1.38 -13.22 -12.56
CA SER A 31 0.62 -13.31 -11.31
C SER A 31 1.01 -14.54 -10.47
N GLU A 32 1.73 -15.50 -11.05
CA GLU A 32 2.19 -16.69 -10.32
C GLU A 32 3.15 -16.31 -9.20
N LEU A 33 2.81 -16.78 -7.99
CA LEU A 33 3.59 -16.54 -6.79
C LEU A 33 4.90 -17.35 -6.83
N LEU A 34 6.01 -16.67 -6.56
CA LEU A 34 7.30 -17.31 -6.30
C LEU A 34 7.32 -17.89 -4.88
N SER A 35 8.36 -18.68 -4.55
CA SER A 35 8.54 -19.32 -3.24
C SER A 35 8.48 -18.39 -2.01
N GLY A 36 8.51 -17.07 -2.21
CA GLY A 36 8.36 -16.05 -1.16
C GLY A 36 7.01 -15.32 -1.16
N GLY A 37 5.99 -15.83 -1.86
CA GLY A 37 4.66 -15.20 -1.94
C GLY A 37 4.60 -13.94 -2.81
N ILE A 38 5.66 -13.64 -3.57
CA ILE A 38 5.75 -12.47 -4.47
C ILE A 38 5.47 -12.92 -5.92
N PRO A 39 4.49 -12.32 -6.65
CA PRO A 39 4.26 -12.54 -8.06
C PRO A 39 5.53 -12.26 -8.87
N ARG A 40 5.79 -13.12 -9.85
CA ARG A 40 6.92 -12.95 -10.77
C ARG A 40 6.91 -11.57 -11.45
N GLY A 41 5.75 -11.09 -11.85
CA GLY A 41 5.55 -9.77 -12.45
C GLY A 41 5.98 -8.64 -11.54
N HIS A 42 5.68 -8.73 -10.24
CA HIS A 42 6.09 -7.72 -9.27
C HIS A 42 7.62 -7.66 -9.10
N LYS A 43 8.28 -8.82 -9.10
CA LYS A 43 9.75 -8.90 -9.09
C LYS A 43 10.36 -8.30 -10.37
N ASN A 44 9.76 -8.58 -11.52
CA ASN A 44 10.18 -8.01 -12.81
C ASN A 44 10.00 -6.49 -12.83
N LEU A 45 8.87 -5.99 -12.32
CA LEU A 45 8.58 -4.56 -12.22
C LEU A 45 9.57 -3.87 -11.28
N THR A 46 9.85 -4.47 -10.12
CA THR A 46 10.86 -3.95 -9.18
C THR A 46 12.24 -3.89 -9.83
N LYS A 47 12.64 -4.93 -10.57
CA LYS A 47 13.90 -4.94 -11.34
C LYS A 47 13.92 -3.84 -12.40
N ALA A 48 12.85 -3.70 -13.19
CA ALA A 48 12.76 -2.65 -14.21
C ALA A 48 12.89 -1.24 -13.60
N THR A 49 12.31 -1.00 -12.43
CA THR A 49 12.48 0.28 -11.72
C THR A 49 13.90 0.53 -11.23
N ALA A 50 14.69 -0.51 -10.95
CA ALA A 50 16.10 -0.36 -10.62
C ALA A 50 16.93 0.03 -11.84
N GLU A 51 16.63 -0.54 -13.02
CA GLU A 51 17.29 -0.15 -14.27
C GLU A 51 16.98 1.30 -14.64
N LEU A 52 15.73 1.76 -14.46
CA LEU A 52 15.36 3.17 -14.66
C LEU A 52 16.15 4.13 -13.73
N VAL A 53 16.43 3.71 -12.50
CA VAL A 53 17.26 4.49 -11.57
C VAL A 53 18.72 4.49 -12.01
N LYS A 54 19.24 3.34 -12.43
CA LYS A 54 20.61 3.20 -12.93
C LYS A 54 20.85 4.04 -14.18
N ALA A 55 19.86 4.14 -15.06
CA ALA A 55 19.89 5.00 -16.24
C ALA A 55 19.71 6.50 -15.92
N GLY A 56 19.47 6.85 -14.66
CA GLY A 56 19.22 8.24 -14.25
C GLY A 56 17.86 8.77 -14.69
N TRP A 57 16.94 7.93 -15.16
CA TRP A 57 15.60 8.32 -15.63
C TRP A 57 14.59 8.43 -14.49
N MET A 58 14.91 7.86 -13.33
CA MET A 58 14.12 7.93 -12.11
C MET A 58 15.02 8.08 -10.89
N SER A 59 14.54 8.74 -9.86
CA SER A 59 15.18 8.82 -8.55
C SER A 59 14.30 8.17 -7.48
N LYS A 60 14.93 7.50 -6.51
CA LYS A 60 14.27 6.89 -5.35
C LYS A 60 14.86 7.52 -4.10
N GLY A 61 14.02 8.16 -3.27
CA GLY A 61 14.45 8.79 -2.03
C GLY A 61 13.50 8.50 -0.86
N ARG A 62 13.93 8.87 0.34
CA ARG A 62 13.08 8.86 1.54
C ARG A 62 11.84 9.75 1.40
N SER A 63 11.92 10.73 0.50
CA SER A 63 10.86 11.66 0.14
C SER A 63 9.96 11.16 -1.00
N GLY A 64 10.07 9.90 -1.43
CA GLY A 64 9.29 9.34 -2.54
C GLY A 64 10.11 9.10 -3.80
N TRP A 65 9.42 8.61 -4.84
CA TRP A 65 9.98 8.34 -6.16
C TRP A 65 9.61 9.46 -7.13
N GLU A 66 10.53 9.80 -8.03
CA GLU A 66 10.36 10.91 -8.97
C GLU A 66 11.02 10.59 -10.31
N ILE A 67 10.39 11.00 -11.41
CA ILE A 67 10.96 10.89 -12.75
C ILE A 67 11.87 12.10 -12.98
N THR A 68 13.10 11.86 -13.42
CA THR A 68 14.06 12.93 -13.69
C THR A 68 13.73 13.65 -15.00
N GLU A 69 14.39 14.78 -15.25
CA GLU A 69 14.27 15.49 -16.51
C GLU A 69 14.66 14.59 -17.71
N ASP A 70 15.73 13.81 -17.56
CA ASP A 70 16.16 12.86 -18.59
C ASP A 70 15.14 11.74 -18.78
N GLY A 71 14.52 11.24 -17.71
CA GLY A 71 13.42 10.29 -17.81
C GLY A 71 12.21 10.84 -18.55
N LEU A 72 11.87 12.11 -18.34
CA LEU A 72 10.82 12.79 -19.09
C LEU A 72 11.17 12.92 -20.58
N LYS A 73 12.39 13.34 -20.90
CA LYS A 73 12.89 13.40 -22.27
C LYS A 73 12.90 12.01 -22.92
N ALA A 74 13.26 10.96 -22.19
CA ALA A 74 13.23 9.57 -22.69
C ALA A 74 11.82 9.17 -23.18
N THR A 75 10.75 9.61 -22.50
CA THR A 75 9.37 9.33 -22.94
C THR A 75 9.00 10.00 -24.27
N VAL A 76 9.71 11.06 -24.67
CA VAL A 76 9.52 11.76 -25.94
C VAL A 76 10.45 11.20 -27.02
N ALA A 77 11.70 10.90 -26.66
CA ALA A 77 12.71 10.33 -27.55
C ALA A 77 12.33 8.92 -27.99
N PHE A 78 11.85 8.08 -27.07
CA PHE A 78 11.51 6.68 -27.31
C PHE A 78 10.00 6.48 -27.20
N LYS A 79 9.30 6.70 -28.32
CA LYS A 79 7.82 6.75 -28.38
C LYS A 79 7.12 5.40 -28.22
N THR A 80 7.84 4.29 -28.45
CA THR A 80 7.31 2.93 -28.37
C THR A 80 7.93 2.20 -27.18
N VAL A 81 7.19 1.27 -26.59
CA VAL A 81 7.69 0.42 -25.50
C VAL A 81 8.99 -0.28 -25.91
N ASP A 82 9.04 -0.87 -27.10
CA ASP A 82 10.23 -1.58 -27.59
C ASP A 82 11.47 -0.67 -27.70
N ALA A 83 11.31 0.52 -28.28
CA ALA A 83 12.40 1.50 -28.37
C ALA A 83 12.86 1.98 -26.98
N LEU A 84 11.93 2.17 -26.03
CA LEU A 84 12.26 2.59 -24.67
C LEU A 84 13.01 1.46 -23.93
N THR A 85 12.56 0.22 -24.10
CA THR A 85 13.20 -0.97 -23.52
C THR A 85 14.58 -1.22 -24.12
N ALA A 86 14.74 -1.10 -25.44
CA ALA A 86 16.04 -1.23 -26.11
C ALA A 86 16.99 -0.12 -25.64
N ALA A 87 16.55 1.13 -25.61
CA ALA A 87 17.36 2.24 -25.13
C ALA A 87 17.81 2.06 -23.67
N LEU A 88 16.93 1.55 -22.81
CA LEU A 88 17.26 1.25 -21.41
C LEU A 88 18.26 0.09 -21.29
N ALA A 89 18.12 -0.95 -22.12
CA ALA A 89 19.00 -2.12 -22.13
C ALA A 89 20.41 -1.79 -22.69
N ASP A 90 20.46 -0.98 -23.75
CA ASP A 90 21.70 -0.59 -24.43
C ASP A 90 22.41 0.59 -23.73
N GLY A 91 21.77 1.21 -22.73
CA GLY A 91 22.28 2.41 -22.08
C GLY A 91 22.35 3.61 -23.02
N THR A 92 21.44 3.68 -24.00
CA THR A 92 21.41 4.75 -25.00
C THR A 92 21.10 6.08 -24.31
N PRO A 93 21.99 7.09 -24.40
CA PRO A 93 21.73 8.38 -23.78
C PRO A 93 20.53 9.06 -24.44
N VAL A 94 19.74 9.77 -23.65
CA VAL A 94 18.63 10.56 -24.18
C VAL A 94 19.22 11.73 -24.97
N PRO A 95 18.85 11.94 -26.24
CA PRO A 95 19.40 13.03 -27.03
C PRO A 95 19.16 14.38 -26.34
N ALA A 96 20.21 15.19 -26.17
CA ALA A 96 20.16 16.43 -25.41
C ALA A 96 19.16 17.46 -25.96
N GLU A 97 18.86 17.40 -27.26
CA GLU A 97 17.89 18.27 -27.94
C GLU A 97 16.44 17.81 -27.83
N THR A 98 16.17 16.72 -27.09
CA THR A 98 14.81 16.23 -26.90
C THR A 98 14.02 17.22 -26.04
N PRO A 99 12.89 17.77 -26.53
CA PRO A 99 12.08 18.68 -25.74
C PRO A 99 11.41 17.93 -24.59
N LEU A 100 11.16 18.64 -23.49
CA LEU A 100 10.37 18.09 -22.40
C LEU A 100 8.94 17.80 -22.86
N PRO A 101 8.32 16.70 -22.40
CA PRO A 101 6.93 16.44 -22.68
C PRO A 101 6.07 17.58 -22.12
N ALA A 102 5.08 18.01 -22.88
CA ALA A 102 4.13 19.01 -22.41
C ALA A 102 3.47 18.53 -21.11
N LYS A 103 3.47 19.39 -20.06
CA LYS A 103 2.75 19.11 -18.82
C LYS A 103 1.32 18.70 -19.18
N PRO A 104 0.83 17.54 -18.73
CA PRO A 104 -0.56 17.17 -18.97
C PRO A 104 -1.45 18.28 -18.42
N VAL A 105 -2.13 19.01 -19.31
CA VAL A 105 -3.13 19.98 -18.88
C VAL A 105 -4.20 19.15 -18.19
N ALA A 106 -4.35 19.32 -16.88
CA ALA A 106 -5.38 18.65 -16.11
C ALA A 106 -6.70 18.86 -16.83
N LYS A 107 -7.23 17.81 -17.46
CA LYS A 107 -8.60 17.82 -17.96
C LYS A 107 -9.44 18.03 -16.71
N LYS A 108 -9.90 19.27 -16.53
CA LYS A 108 -10.83 19.66 -15.46
C LYS A 108 -11.90 18.58 -15.44
N ALA A 109 -11.88 17.74 -14.40
CA ALA A 109 -12.89 16.71 -14.23
C ALA A 109 -14.23 17.42 -14.37
N ALA A 110 -15.01 17.03 -15.39
CA ALA A 110 -16.33 17.57 -15.58
C ALA A 110 -17.06 17.40 -14.26
N ALA A 111 -17.48 18.53 -13.67
CA ALA A 111 -18.09 18.58 -12.36
C ALA A 111 -19.22 17.54 -12.29
N ARG A 112 -18.98 16.45 -11.55
CA ARG A 112 -20.07 15.57 -11.14
C ARG A 112 -20.95 16.41 -10.22
N LYS A 113 -22.14 16.74 -10.73
CA LYS A 113 -23.21 17.40 -9.96
C LYS A 113 -23.39 16.67 -8.63
N PRO A 114 -23.53 17.39 -7.50
CA PRO A 114 -23.79 16.76 -6.21
C PRO A 114 -25.13 16.03 -6.29
N ALA A 115 -25.10 14.71 -6.13
CA ALA A 115 -26.31 13.91 -5.94
C ALA A 115 -26.95 14.34 -4.60
N THR A 116 -28.16 14.84 -4.72
CA THR A 116 -29.04 15.26 -3.63
C THR A 116 -29.17 14.18 -2.55
N LYS A 117 -28.90 14.57 -1.31
CA LYS A 117 -29.31 13.85 -0.08
C LYS A 117 -30.83 13.59 -0.13
N ALA A 118 -31.22 12.34 -0.33
CA ALA A 118 -32.52 11.86 0.09
C ALA A 118 -32.37 11.22 1.48
N ALA A 119 -32.82 11.94 2.50
CA ALA A 119 -32.98 11.43 3.85
C ALA A 119 -34.10 10.37 3.86
N ALA A 120 -33.77 9.14 4.24
CA ALA A 120 -34.75 8.15 4.64
C ALA A 120 -34.57 7.87 6.13
N THR A 121 -35.65 8.11 6.86
CA THR A 121 -35.80 8.21 8.31
C THR A 121 -35.59 6.87 9.03
N ALA A 122 -34.60 6.78 9.91
CA ALA A 122 -34.53 5.75 10.95
C ALA A 122 -35.42 6.15 12.13
N LYS A 123 -36.41 5.30 12.43
CA LYS A 123 -37.30 5.44 13.60
C LYS A 123 -36.52 5.20 14.90
N LYS A 124 -36.75 6.10 15.85
CA LYS A 124 -36.22 6.18 17.21
C LYS A 124 -37.06 5.35 18.18
N ALA A 125 -36.42 4.63 19.10
CA ALA A 125 -36.94 4.26 20.41
C ALA A 125 -35.77 3.87 21.34
N PRO A 126 -35.84 4.09 22.68
CA PRO A 126 -34.95 5.05 23.33
C PRO A 126 -33.94 4.46 24.32
N ALA A 127 -32.95 5.32 24.61
CA ALA A 127 -31.91 5.21 25.62
C ALA A 127 -32.43 5.03 27.06
N LYS A 128 -31.67 4.29 27.87
CA LYS A 128 -31.76 4.36 29.34
C LYS A 128 -30.35 4.53 29.95
N ALA A 129 -30.17 5.75 30.46
CA ALA A 129 -29.26 6.27 31.49
C ALA A 129 -27.93 5.57 31.83
N ALA A 130 -26.86 6.37 31.76
CA ALA A 130 -25.55 6.18 32.38
C ALA A 130 -25.59 6.18 33.92
N PRO A 131 -24.45 5.86 34.57
CA PRO A 131 -23.78 6.91 35.33
C PRO A 131 -22.29 7.06 35.03
N LYS A 132 -21.75 8.18 35.51
CA LYS A 132 -20.53 8.89 35.11
C LYS A 132 -19.43 8.74 36.18
N LYS A 133 -18.16 8.89 35.74
CA LYS A 133 -16.89 9.14 36.49
C LYS A 133 -16.23 7.87 37.06
N THR A 134 -14.95 7.62 36.81
CA THR A 134 -13.83 8.45 37.27
C THR A 134 -12.63 8.46 36.30
N ALA A 135 -12.00 9.63 36.20
CA ALA A 135 -10.73 9.83 35.52
C ALA A 135 -9.58 9.44 36.46
N THR A 136 -8.62 8.67 35.96
CA THR A 136 -7.29 8.53 36.57
C THR A 136 -6.21 8.42 35.50
N LYS A 137 -5.59 9.57 35.25
CA LYS A 137 -4.14 9.82 35.15
C LYS A 137 -3.31 8.85 34.29
N ALA A 138 -3.00 9.31 33.07
CA ALA A 138 -1.82 8.89 32.32
C ALA A 138 -0.53 9.18 33.09
N PRO A 139 0.53 8.37 32.89
CA PRO A 139 1.89 8.85 33.00
C PRO A 139 2.61 8.88 31.64
N ALA A 140 3.08 10.09 31.34
CA ALA A 140 4.39 10.46 30.81
C ALA A 140 4.93 9.80 29.52
N LYS A 141 5.07 10.69 28.53
CA LYS A 141 5.99 10.69 27.39
C LYS A 141 7.28 9.87 27.62
N ALA A 142 7.54 8.97 26.68
CA ALA A 142 8.89 8.69 26.20
C ALA A 142 8.97 9.23 24.78
N SER A 143 9.95 10.11 24.53
CA SER A 143 10.26 10.64 23.20
C SER A 143 10.55 9.50 22.22
N GLY A 144 9.61 9.28 21.30
CA GLY A 144 9.80 8.49 20.08
C GLY A 144 9.67 9.44 18.90
N VAL A 145 10.50 9.24 17.89
CA VAL A 145 10.44 9.95 16.61
C VAL A 145 8.98 9.98 16.15
N GLU A 146 8.39 11.17 15.99
CA GLU A 146 7.01 11.28 15.52
C GLU A 146 6.95 10.78 14.07
N HIS A 147 6.47 9.56 13.89
CA HIS A 147 5.95 9.11 12.61
C HIS A 147 4.59 9.80 12.42
N LYS A 148 4.61 11.07 11.97
CA LYS A 148 3.44 11.96 11.89
C LYS A 148 2.28 11.42 11.04
N ASP A 149 2.53 10.43 10.19
CA ASP A 149 1.54 9.88 9.26
C ASP A 149 1.07 8.47 9.62
N GLN A 150 1.02 8.09 10.91
CA GLN A 150 0.48 6.79 11.30
C GLN A 150 -1.06 6.81 11.42
N PRO A 151 -1.76 5.75 10.98
CA PRO A 151 -3.20 5.64 11.17
C PRO A 151 -3.58 5.45 12.65
N ALA A 152 -4.86 5.60 12.98
CA ALA A 152 -5.33 5.40 14.36
C ALA A 152 -5.29 3.93 14.78
N SER A 153 -5.54 3.02 13.84
CA SER A 153 -5.43 1.58 14.06
C SER A 153 -5.12 0.84 12.76
N VAL A 154 -4.54 -0.36 12.91
CA VAL A 154 -4.36 -1.34 11.84
C VAL A 154 -4.78 -2.70 12.37
N ALA A 155 -5.68 -3.37 11.66
CA ALA A 155 -6.13 -4.72 11.94
C ALA A 155 -5.62 -5.70 10.88
N LEU A 156 -5.25 -6.90 11.29
CA LEU A 156 -4.85 -7.99 10.39
C LEU A 156 -6.03 -8.94 10.17
N ALA A 157 -6.84 -8.65 9.16
CA ALA A 157 -8.00 -9.48 8.83
C ALA A 157 -7.57 -10.68 7.98
N GLY A 158 -8.01 -11.88 8.34
CA GLY A 158 -7.69 -13.11 7.61
C GLY A 158 -8.47 -14.34 8.06
N ASP A 159 -8.11 -15.49 7.49
CA ASP A 159 -8.76 -16.79 7.71
C ASP A 159 -8.47 -17.43 9.08
N PHE A 160 -7.67 -16.75 9.90
CA PHE A 160 -7.32 -17.16 11.27
C PHE A 160 -8.09 -16.39 12.35
N GLY A 161 -9.00 -15.48 11.99
CA GLY A 161 -9.75 -14.68 12.96
C GLY A 161 -10.45 -15.54 14.02
N THR A 162 -11.12 -16.61 13.59
CA THR A 162 -11.80 -17.54 14.51
C THR A 162 -10.84 -18.35 15.38
N ILE A 163 -9.64 -18.64 14.87
CA ILE A 163 -8.57 -19.31 15.64
C ILE A 163 -8.10 -18.40 16.78
N LEU A 164 -8.03 -17.09 16.52
CA LEU A 164 -7.68 -16.06 17.50
C LEU A 164 -8.88 -15.60 18.37
N GLY A 165 -10.01 -16.30 18.29
CA GLY A 165 -11.18 -16.08 19.14
C GLY A 165 -12.24 -15.11 18.60
N ALA A 166 -12.11 -14.63 17.37
CA ALA A 166 -13.18 -13.85 16.73
C ALA A 166 -14.39 -14.74 16.40
N LEU A 167 -15.58 -14.14 16.30
CA LEU A 167 -16.79 -14.88 15.94
C LEU A 167 -16.80 -15.33 14.48
N VAL A 168 -16.18 -14.53 13.61
CA VAL A 168 -16.07 -14.79 12.17
C VAL A 168 -14.66 -14.44 11.68
N ASN A 169 -14.21 -15.11 10.62
CA ASN A 169 -13.02 -14.70 9.90
C ASN A 169 -13.25 -13.36 9.19
N TRP A 170 -12.16 -12.67 8.88
CA TRP A 170 -12.22 -11.37 8.20
C TRP A 170 -12.96 -10.25 8.96
N ASP A 171 -12.99 -10.32 10.29
CA ASP A 171 -13.50 -9.25 11.15
C ASP A 171 -12.35 -8.33 11.62
N PRO A 172 -12.20 -7.11 11.05
CA PRO A 172 -11.17 -6.17 11.46
C PRO A 172 -11.49 -5.44 12.77
N ALA A 173 -12.69 -5.61 13.34
CA ALA A 173 -13.08 -4.95 14.59
C ALA A 173 -12.67 -5.74 15.84
N HIS A 174 -12.29 -7.01 15.68
CA HIS A 174 -11.94 -7.86 16.81
C HIS A 174 -10.58 -7.47 17.43
N ASP A 175 -10.49 -7.51 18.77
CA ASP A 175 -9.31 -7.05 19.50
C ASP A 175 -8.07 -7.93 19.22
N SER A 176 -8.25 -9.23 19.01
CA SER A 176 -7.12 -10.16 18.80
C SER A 176 -6.41 -10.01 17.45
N VAL A 177 -7.03 -9.31 16.49
CA VAL A 177 -6.41 -9.00 15.19
C VAL A 177 -5.84 -7.58 15.14
N GLN A 178 -5.99 -6.77 16.19
CA GLN A 178 -5.42 -5.43 16.24
C GLN A 178 -3.90 -5.49 16.35
N MET A 179 -3.22 -4.85 15.41
CA MET A 179 -1.77 -4.69 15.45
C MET A 179 -1.38 -3.58 16.43
N LYS A 180 -0.18 -3.69 17.01
CA LYS A 180 0.39 -2.69 17.92
C LYS A 180 1.47 -1.88 17.21
N LEU A 181 1.40 -0.56 17.29
CA LEU A 181 2.42 0.33 16.73
C LEU A 181 3.73 0.22 17.51
N ASP A 182 4.81 -0.16 16.84
CA ASP A 182 6.18 0.05 17.30
C ASP A 182 6.63 1.45 16.89
N ALA A 183 6.47 2.41 17.81
CA ALA A 183 6.80 3.82 17.56
C ALA A 183 8.29 4.08 17.29
N LYS A 184 9.20 3.14 17.59
CA LYS A 184 10.62 3.29 17.26
C LYS A 184 10.91 2.92 15.82
N ARG A 185 10.17 1.94 15.29
CA ARG A 185 10.33 1.44 13.92
C ARG A 185 9.34 2.07 12.94
N GLY A 186 8.26 2.68 13.42
CA GLY A 186 7.18 3.19 12.59
C GLY A 186 6.34 2.10 11.92
N THR A 187 6.40 0.87 12.43
CA THR A 187 5.68 -0.29 11.89
C THR A 187 4.72 -0.85 12.93
N TRP A 188 3.63 -1.42 12.46
CA TRP A 188 2.64 -2.11 13.28
C TRP A 188 2.99 -3.59 13.35
N LYS A 189 2.79 -4.21 14.52
CA LYS A 189 3.16 -5.60 14.77
C LYS A 189 2.02 -6.37 15.42
N LEU A 190 1.78 -7.59 14.94
CA LEU A 190 0.92 -8.58 15.60
C LEU A 190 1.66 -9.92 15.64
N THR A 191 1.64 -10.61 16.78
CA THR A 191 2.13 -11.98 16.89
C THR A 191 0.94 -12.87 17.22
N ALA A 192 0.76 -13.92 16.44
CA ALA A 192 -0.35 -14.86 16.54
C ALA A 192 0.20 -16.29 16.60
N ASP A 193 -0.38 -17.13 17.45
CA ASP A 193 -0.08 -18.56 17.47
C ASP A 193 -1.09 -19.29 16.56
N LEU A 194 -0.61 -19.83 15.45
CA LEU A 194 -1.46 -20.43 14.42
C LEU A 194 -1.10 -21.90 14.23
N PRO A 195 -2.08 -22.81 14.06
CA PRO A 195 -1.80 -24.20 13.71
C PRO A 195 -1.26 -24.31 12.28
N ALA A 196 -0.71 -25.48 11.93
CA ALA A 196 -0.28 -25.75 10.56
C ALA A 196 -1.45 -25.63 9.58
N GLY A 197 -1.23 -24.97 8.44
CA GLY A 197 -2.30 -24.72 7.48
C GLY A 197 -1.94 -23.69 6.42
N LYS A 198 -2.92 -23.39 5.56
CA LYS A 198 -2.84 -22.30 4.59
C LYS A 198 -3.73 -21.16 5.06
N TYR A 199 -3.22 -19.94 4.99
CA TYR A 199 -3.94 -18.76 5.46
C TYR A 199 -3.86 -17.63 4.45
N SER A 200 -4.94 -16.85 4.39
CA SER A 200 -4.98 -15.60 3.65
C SER A 200 -5.21 -14.42 4.59
N TYR A 201 -4.61 -13.26 4.29
CA TYR A 201 -4.76 -12.06 5.12
C TYR A 201 -4.58 -10.73 4.37
N LYS A 202 -5.03 -9.65 5.01
CA LYS A 202 -4.87 -8.24 4.60
C LYS A 202 -4.72 -7.33 5.82
N ALA A 203 -4.16 -6.14 5.59
CA ALA A 203 -4.19 -5.04 6.57
C ALA A 203 -5.42 -4.16 6.33
N VAL A 204 -6.16 -3.87 7.38
CA VAL A 204 -7.33 -2.97 7.36
C VAL A 204 -7.03 -1.77 8.23
N VAL A 205 -7.17 -0.57 7.69
CA VAL A 205 -6.78 0.68 8.36
C VAL A 205 -8.01 1.32 9.00
N ASN A 206 -7.86 1.81 10.23
CA ASN A 206 -8.90 2.50 11.00
C ASN A 206 -10.20 1.69 11.19
N GLY A 207 -10.11 0.35 11.19
CA GLY A 207 -11.23 -0.55 11.47
C GLY A 207 -12.34 -0.57 10.41
N SER A 208 -12.11 0.01 9.23
CA SER A 208 -13.05 0.01 8.11
C SER A 208 -12.41 -0.56 6.86
N TRP A 209 -13.19 -1.29 6.06
CA TRP A 209 -12.78 -1.80 4.76
C TRP A 209 -12.60 -0.70 3.70
N ASP A 210 -12.99 0.55 4.00
CA ASP A 210 -12.77 1.70 3.12
C ASP A 210 -11.29 1.85 2.73
N GLU A 211 -10.36 1.51 3.62
CA GLU A 211 -8.93 1.47 3.35
C GLU A 211 -8.31 0.16 3.83
N ASN A 212 -7.95 -0.68 2.88
CA ASN A 212 -7.29 -1.96 3.15
C ASN A 212 -6.19 -2.20 2.12
N TYR A 213 -5.18 -2.94 2.55
CA TYR A 213 -4.01 -3.24 1.76
C TYR A 213 -3.76 -4.75 1.74
N GLY A 214 -3.67 -5.26 0.53
CA GLY A 214 -3.38 -6.65 0.25
C GLY A 214 -1.90 -6.88 -0.08
N ALA A 215 -1.65 -7.92 -0.87
CA ALA A 215 -0.35 -8.26 -1.42
C ALA A 215 0.32 -7.03 -2.05
N PHE A 216 1.59 -6.77 -1.70
CA PHE A 216 2.42 -5.65 -2.19
C PHE A 216 1.93 -4.25 -1.81
N GLY A 217 1.14 -4.12 -0.74
CA GLY A 217 0.59 -2.82 -0.33
C GLY A 217 -0.39 -2.21 -1.32
N LEU A 218 -0.99 -3.04 -2.18
CA LEU A 218 -2.04 -2.62 -3.10
C LEU A 218 -3.32 -2.29 -2.33
N ARG A 219 -3.83 -1.06 -2.48
CA ARG A 219 -5.16 -0.71 -1.97
C ARG A 219 -6.20 -1.60 -2.64
N ASP A 220 -7.06 -2.23 -1.86
CA ASP A 220 -8.05 -3.20 -2.35
C ASP A 220 -7.43 -4.37 -3.14
N GLY A 221 -6.13 -4.62 -3.01
CA GLY A 221 -5.41 -5.62 -3.78
C GLY A 221 -5.73 -7.07 -3.41
N ALA A 222 -5.05 -8.01 -4.06
CA ALA A 222 -5.18 -9.43 -3.75
C ALA A 222 -4.79 -9.74 -2.29
N ASN A 223 -5.29 -10.83 -1.71
CA ASN A 223 -4.89 -11.24 -0.36
C ASN A 223 -3.43 -11.73 -0.35
N HIS A 224 -2.74 -11.56 0.77
CA HIS A 224 -1.51 -12.31 1.02
C HIS A 224 -1.87 -13.75 1.34
N GLU A 225 -1.19 -14.72 0.73
CA GLU A 225 -1.38 -16.15 1.00
C GLU A 225 -0.07 -16.77 1.50
N PHE A 226 -0.16 -17.64 2.50
CA PHE A 226 1.01 -18.38 2.96
C PHE A 226 0.66 -19.75 3.54
N GLU A 227 1.63 -20.66 3.47
CA GLU A 227 1.61 -21.93 4.19
C GLU A 227 2.41 -21.79 5.49
N HIS A 228 1.84 -22.30 6.58
CA HIS A 228 2.40 -22.27 7.93
C HIS A 228 2.60 -23.68 8.46
N ALA A 229 3.74 -23.92 9.11
CA ALA A 229 4.04 -25.20 9.74
C ALA A 229 3.45 -25.35 11.15
N GLY A 230 2.89 -24.27 11.69
CA GLY A 230 2.36 -24.21 13.05
C GLY A 230 3.28 -23.46 14.01
N GLY A 231 2.69 -22.91 15.07
CA GLY A 231 3.39 -22.13 16.10
C GLY A 231 3.27 -20.62 15.92
N PRO A 232 4.09 -19.83 16.65
CA PRO A 232 4.01 -18.38 16.63
C PRO A 232 4.48 -17.82 15.28
N VAL A 233 3.68 -16.94 14.70
CA VAL A 233 4.00 -16.13 13.52
C VAL A 233 3.87 -14.66 13.88
N THR A 234 4.81 -13.83 13.40
CA THR A 234 4.75 -12.38 13.57
C THR A 234 4.41 -11.73 12.24
N PHE A 235 3.56 -10.71 12.26
CA PHE A 235 3.22 -9.89 11.11
C PHE A 235 3.66 -8.45 11.36
N HIS A 236 4.13 -7.79 10.31
CA HIS A 236 4.57 -6.42 10.31
C HIS A 236 3.84 -5.65 9.20
N TYR A 237 3.23 -4.53 9.54
CA TYR A 237 2.67 -3.58 8.58
C TYR A 237 3.45 -2.28 8.62
N ASP A 238 3.85 -1.78 7.45
CA ASP A 238 4.53 -0.50 7.30
C ASP A 238 3.60 0.48 6.57
N HIS A 239 3.18 1.54 7.26
CA HIS A 239 2.30 2.54 6.66
C HIS A 239 2.99 3.40 5.59
N ALA A 240 4.33 3.42 5.52
CA ALA A 240 5.04 4.11 4.46
C ALA A 240 5.02 3.32 3.15
N THR A 241 4.99 1.99 3.19
CA THR A 241 4.90 1.13 1.99
C THR A 241 3.50 0.60 1.73
N LYS A 242 2.60 0.76 2.72
CA LYS A 242 1.27 0.18 2.80
C LYS A 242 1.24 -1.35 2.81
N ASP A 243 2.38 -2.02 2.95
CA ASP A 243 2.46 -3.47 2.85
C ASP A 243 2.42 -4.15 4.22
N VAL A 244 1.91 -5.39 4.24
CA VAL A 244 1.83 -6.24 5.43
C VAL A 244 2.49 -7.59 5.17
N LEU A 245 3.58 -7.86 5.86
CA LEU A 245 4.40 -9.05 5.65
C LEU A 245 4.52 -9.86 6.92
N ARG A 246 4.55 -11.19 6.78
CA ARG A 246 5.01 -12.06 7.87
C ARG A 246 6.51 -11.82 8.10
N GLY A 247 6.90 -11.65 9.35
CA GLY A 247 8.29 -11.72 9.79
C GLY A 247 8.69 -13.19 9.92
N GLU A 248 9.92 -13.49 9.49
CA GLU A 248 10.60 -14.76 9.80
C GLU A 248 10.88 -14.90 11.30
#